data_AF-A0A3A8TCN5-F1
#
_entry.id   AF-A0A3A8TCN5-F1
#
_cell.length_a   1.000
_cell.length_b   1.000
_cell.length_c   1.000
_cell.angle_alpha   90.00
_cell.angle_beta   90.00
_cell.angle_gamma   90.00
#
_symmetry.space_group_name_H-M   'P 1'
#
loop_
_entity.id
_entity.type
_entity.pdbx_description
1 polymer ?
#
loop_
_entity_poly.entity_id
_entity_poly.type
_entity_poly.pdbx_seq_one_letter_code
_entity_poly.pdbx_strand_id
1 'polypeptide(L)' 'MEAVTVEEVFEQALKLPPVERAWLAYKLLLNTDGMDASQYVFDDSMSLDDVLRKIEEHLRRTREQR' A
#
# COMPACT_ATOMS: atom_id res chain seq x y z
N MET A 1 -22.87 0.88 -9.40
CA MET A 1 -21.45 1.22 -9.16
C MET A 1 -20.66 0.47 -10.20
N GLU A 2 -20.06 1.16 -11.17
CA GLU A 2 -19.09 0.52 -12.07
C GLU A 2 -17.90 0.04 -11.24
N ALA A 3 -17.45 -1.18 -11.54
CA ALA A 3 -16.24 -1.71 -10.92
C ALA A 3 -15.04 -0.95 -11.51
N VAL A 4 -14.24 -0.34 -10.65
CA VAL A 4 -13.00 0.33 -11.07
C VAL A 4 -12.06 -0.73 -11.64
N THR A 5 -11.56 -0.49 -12.84
CA THR A 5 -10.60 -1.37 -13.52
C THR A 5 -9.20 -1.22 -12.93
N VAL A 6 -8.34 -2.22 -13.13
CA VAL A 6 -6.94 -2.17 -12.68
C VAL A 6 -6.21 -1.02 -13.37
N GLU A 7 -6.50 -0.79 -14.65
CA GLU A 7 -5.97 0.31 -15.45
C GLU A 7 -6.33 1.67 -14.84
N GLU A 8 -7.59 1.90 -14.46
CA GLU A 8 -8.02 3.14 -13.82
C GLU A 8 -7.35 3.36 -12.46
N VAL A 9 -7.10 2.30 -11.68
CA VAL A 9 -6.32 2.38 -10.43
C VAL A 9 -4.88 2.82 -10.72
N PHE A 10 -4.23 2.25 -11.73
CA PHE A 10 -2.87 2.65 -12.10
C PHE A 10 -2.81 4.08 -12.64
N GLU A 11 -3.75 4.50 -13.49
CA GLU A 11 -3.80 5.88 -14.00
C GLU A 11 -3.99 6.91 -12.87
N GLN A 12 -4.80 6.59 -11.87
CA GLN A 12 -4.97 7.42 -10.68
C GLN A 12 -3.71 7.41 -9.83
N ALA A 13 -3.10 6.24 -9.60
CA ALA A 13 -1.86 6.10 -8.83
C ALA A 13 -0.75 6.98 -9.37
N LEU A 14 -0.56 7.04 -10.70
CA LEU A 14 0.48 7.85 -11.34
C LEU A 14 0.35 9.36 -11.06
N LYS A 15 -0.85 9.83 -10.69
CA LYS A 15 -1.11 11.23 -10.33
C LYS A 15 -0.83 11.54 -8.86
N LEU A 16 -0.65 10.51 -8.02
CA LEU A 16 -0.46 10.69 -6.59
C LEU A 16 1.00 11.02 -6.23
N PRO A 17 1.22 11.78 -5.14
CA PRO A 17 2.54 11.94 -4.54
C PRO A 17 3.24 10.59 -4.27
N PRO A 18 4.58 10.54 -4.23
CA PRO A 18 5.33 9.29 -4.02
C PRO A 18 4.89 8.49 -2.78
N VAL A 19 4.56 9.18 -1.69
CA VAL A 19 4.11 8.59 -0.42
C VAL A 19 2.79 7.82 -0.61
N GLU A 20 1.81 8.46 -1.22
CA GLU A 20 0.50 7.88 -1.51
C GLU A 20 0.59 6.71 -2.51
N ARG A 21 1.51 6.79 -3.49
CA ARG A 21 1.80 5.68 -4.41
C ARG A 21 2.35 4.45 -3.70
N ALA A 22 3.38 4.64 -2.86
CA ALA A 22 3.97 3.55 -2.08
C ALA A 22 2.90 2.89 -1.19
N TRP A 23 2.02 3.70 -0.63
CA TRP A 23 0.93 3.23 0.20
C TRP A 23 -0.14 2.44 -0.55
N LEU A 24 -0.57 2.95 -1.71
CA LEU A 24 -1.52 2.24 -2.58
C LEU A 24 -0.97 0.86 -2.97
N ALA A 25 0.31 0.79 -3.34
CA ALA A 25 0.98 -0.48 -3.65
C ALA A 25 0.96 -1.45 -2.46
N TYR A 26 1.24 -0.96 -1.25
CA TYR A 26 1.18 -1.75 -0.03
C TYR A 26 -0.23 -2.27 0.29
N LYS A 27 -1.26 -1.44 0.15
CA LYS A 27 -2.65 -1.85 0.35
C LYS A 27 -3.08 -2.92 -0.65
N LEU A 28 -2.69 -2.78 -1.91
CA LEU A 28 -2.94 -3.79 -2.94
C LEU A 28 -2.28 -5.12 -2.56
N LEU A 29 -1.01 -5.08 -2.13
CA LEU A 29 -0.29 -6.27 -1.65
C LEU A 29 -1.03 -6.94 -0.48
N LEU A 30 -1.41 -6.19 0.56
CA LEU A 30 -2.12 -6.75 1.71
C LEU A 30 -3.44 -7.43 1.29
N ASN A 31 -4.21 -6.80 0.42
CA ASN A 31 -5.45 -7.38 -0.10
C ASN A 31 -5.19 -8.67 -0.91
N THR A 32 -4.09 -8.74 -1.67
CA THR A 32 -3.73 -9.98 -2.40
C THR A 32 -3.32 -11.13 -1.48
N ASP A 33 -2.74 -10.82 -0.32
CA ASP A 33 -2.42 -11.80 0.72
C ASP A 33 -3.63 -12.10 1.64
N GLY A 34 -4.83 -11.58 1.33
CA GLY A 34 -6.05 -11.78 2.12
C GLY A 34 -6.07 -11.02 3.45
N MET A 35 -5.16 -10.06 3.64
CA MET A 35 -5.09 -9.21 4.82
C MET A 35 -5.97 -7.97 4.64
N ASP A 36 -6.71 -7.60 5.69
CA ASP A 36 -7.50 -6.37 5.68
C ASP A 36 -6.59 -5.13 5.79
N ALA A 37 -6.39 -4.48 4.66
CA ALA A 37 -5.56 -3.29 4.55
C ALA A 37 -6.16 -2.06 5.29
N SER A 38 -7.43 -2.08 5.69
CA SER A 38 -8.09 -0.98 6.41
C SER A 38 -7.58 -0.80 7.83
N GLN A 39 -7.02 -1.87 8.43
CA GLN A 39 -6.43 -1.84 9.76
C GLN A 39 -5.11 -1.06 9.82
N TYR A 40 -4.49 -0.86 8.66
CA TYR A 40 -3.30 -0.05 8.54
C TYR A 40 -3.75 1.37 8.20
N VAL A 41 -3.76 2.24 9.22
CA VAL A 41 -4.09 3.66 9.08
C VAL A 41 -2.79 4.43 8.83
N PHE A 42 -2.82 5.28 7.80
CA PHE A 42 -1.73 6.18 7.47
C PHE A 42 -1.90 7.52 8.21
N ASP A 43 -0.78 8.10 8.60
CA ASP A 43 -0.70 9.45 9.16
C ASP A 43 -0.04 10.34 8.11
N ASP A 44 -0.75 11.39 7.69
CA ASP A 44 -0.32 12.34 6.65
C ASP A 44 0.97 13.10 6.98
N SER A 45 1.45 13.00 8.23
CA SER A 45 2.75 13.55 8.65
C SER A 45 3.95 12.65 8.35
N MET A 46 3.74 11.41 7.90
CA MET A 46 4.83 10.46 7.67
C MET A 46 5.68 10.78 6.43
N SER A 47 6.99 10.65 6.57
CA SER A 47 7.92 10.75 5.43
C SER A 47 7.83 9.53 4.51
N LEU A 48 8.28 9.68 3.27
CA LEU A 48 8.38 8.57 2.32
C LEU A 48 9.28 7.44 2.88
N ASP A 49 10.40 7.79 3.49
CA ASP A 49 11.34 6.81 4.06
C ASP A 49 10.69 6.02 5.20
N ASP A 50 9.87 6.66 6.03
CA ASP A 50 9.13 5.98 7.09
C ASP A 50 8.09 5.01 6.53
N VAL A 51 7.40 5.39 5.46
CA VAL A 51 6.46 4.51 4.77
C VAL A 51 7.17 3.31 4.18
N LEU A 52 8.26 3.52 3.45
CA LEU A 52 9.04 2.43 2.84
C LEU A 52 9.59 1.48 3.91
N ARG A 53 10.12 2.01 5.01
CA ARG A 53 10.62 1.21 6.14
C ARG A 53 9.52 0.38 6.81
N LYS A 54 8.32 0.93 6.99
CA LYS A 54 7.17 0.16 7.53
C LYS A 54 6.76 -0.98 6.59
N ILE A 55 6.72 -0.71 5.28
CA ILE A 55 6.39 -1.72 4.26
C ILE A 55 7.43 -2.84 4.28
N GLU A 56 8.72 -2.48 4.30
CA GLU A 56 9.83 -3.43 4.36
C GLU A 56 9.77 -4.31 5.61
N GLU A 57 9.55 -3.71 6.78
CA GLU A 57 9.45 -4.43 8.05
C GLU A 57 8.26 -5.41 8.06
N HIS A 58 7.12 -5.00 7.51
CA HIS A 58 5.98 -5.90 7.34
C HIS A 58 6.33 -7.08 6.42
N LEU A 59 6.87 -6.80 5.24
CA LEU A 59 7.28 -7.83 4.28
C LEU A 59 8.29 -8.82 4.87
N ARG A 60 9.25 -8.33 5.65
CA ARG A 60 10.24 -9.15 6.34
C ARG A 60 9.57 -10.12 7.33
N ARG A 61 8.69 -9.61 8.20
CA ARG A 61 7.95 -10.43 9.17
C ARG A 61 7.07 -11.49 8.51
N THR A 62 6.35 -11.12 7.45
CA THR A 62 5.49 -12.05 6.72
C THR A 62 6.29 -13.18 6.05
N ARG A 63 7.52 -12.90 5.58
CA ARG A 63 8.42 -13.93 5.03
C ARG A 63 8.98 -14.86 6.11
N GLU A 64 9.30 -14.34 7.29
CA GLU A 64 9.83 -15.13 8.42
C GLU A 64 8.79 -16.06 9.06
N GLN A 65 7.49 -15.78 8.85
CA GLN A 65 6.38 -16.57 9.39
C GLN A 65 5.84 -17.64 8.44
N ARG A 66 6.39 -17.75 7.22
CA ARG A 66 6.06 -18.77 6.22
C ARG A 66 7.12 -19.86 6.19
#